data_AF-A0A925MHJ1-F1
#
_entry.id   AF-A0A925MHJ1-F1
#
_cell.length_a   1.000
_cell.length_b   1.000
_cell.length_c   1.000
_cell.angle_alpha   90.00
_cell.angle_beta   90.00
_cell.angle_gamma   90.00
#
_symmetry.space_group_name_H-M   'P 1'
#
loop_
_entity.id
_entity.type
_entity.pdbx_description
1 polymer ?
#
loop_
_entity_poly.entity_id
_entity_poly.type
_entity_poly.pdbx_seq_one_letter_code
_entity_poly.pdbx_strand_id
1 'polypeptide(L)'
;MMRRLHRSALGSFLAAAALSACGPTLPDAPDDESPPRDTSDTKEDGIPKDVAFALAQLPDAQVLSYTTDGLPTFIVGELAKVGSMQTDNALAAAEALAPALPSVLAPFRLRTNDLVLRKLNIDENGGRHFRYNQKLNGLDVIGADLVVHVDVKGAIHSVNGTARGGILSTL
;
A
#
# COMPACT_ATOMS: atom_id res chain seq x y z
N MET A 1 16.24 37.47 69.33
CA MET A 1 17.50 36.69 69.19
C MET A 1 17.57 36.22 67.74
N MET A 2 18.66 36.57 67.02
CA MET A 2 19.08 36.08 65.68
C MET A 2 18.23 36.53 64.46
N ARG A 3 18.73 37.46 63.61
CA ARG A 3 19.68 37.33 62.45
C ARG A 3 18.96 36.75 61.21
N ARG A 4 19.09 37.18 59.95
CA ARG A 4 19.88 38.15 59.16
C ARG A 4 19.12 38.31 57.82
N LEU A 5 18.88 39.52 57.32
CA LEU A 5 19.57 40.17 56.19
C LEU A 5 19.74 39.38 54.87
N HIS A 6 19.13 39.99 53.83
CA HIS A 6 19.70 40.32 52.52
C HIS A 6 19.57 39.32 51.36
N ARG A 7 18.62 39.66 50.48
CA ARG A 7 18.66 39.37 49.05
C ARG A 7 19.82 40.16 48.42
N SER A 8 20.79 39.47 47.84
CA SER A 8 21.68 39.98 46.80
C SER A 8 22.33 38.80 46.07
N ALA A 9 22.11 38.73 44.76
CA ALA A 9 23.03 38.11 43.80
C ALA A 9 22.87 38.96 42.53
N LEU A 10 23.68 40.02 42.42
CA LEU A 10 24.91 40.05 41.61
C LEU A 10 24.71 39.47 40.22
N GLY A 11 24.60 40.39 39.25
CA GLY A 11 24.97 40.10 37.88
C GLY A 11 26.45 39.76 37.80
N SER A 12 26.80 38.91 36.85
CA SER A 12 28.15 38.84 36.33
C SER A 12 28.06 38.51 34.85
N PHE A 13 28.53 39.47 34.06
CA PHE A 13 28.93 39.28 32.68
C PHE A 13 29.94 38.14 32.62
N LEU A 14 29.70 37.12 31.78
CA LEU A 14 30.75 36.21 31.35
C LEU A 14 31.01 36.38 29.85
N ALA A 15 32.30 36.46 29.58
CA ALA A 15 32.93 36.82 28.34
C ALA A 15 32.65 35.83 27.20
N ALA A 16 32.59 36.38 26.00
CA ALA A 16 32.70 35.66 24.75
C ALA A 16 34.06 34.94 24.66
N ALA A 17 34.03 33.63 24.45
CA ALA A 17 35.14 32.85 23.92
C ALA A 17 34.71 32.33 22.54
N ALA A 18 35.06 33.08 21.50
CA ALA A 18 34.93 32.62 20.12
C ALA A 18 36.07 31.63 19.84
N LEU A 19 35.78 30.34 19.99
CA LEU A 19 36.62 29.28 19.42
C LEU A 19 36.34 29.19 17.93
N SER A 20 37.32 29.64 17.17
CA SER A 20 37.45 29.38 15.74
C SER A 20 37.46 27.87 15.49
N ALA A 21 36.46 27.38 14.78
CA ALA A 21 36.51 26.09 14.10
C ALA A 21 36.34 26.37 12.60
N CYS A 22 37.47 26.46 11.90
CA CYS A 22 37.52 26.35 10.45
C CYS A 22 37.08 24.92 10.06
N GLY A 23 35.79 24.73 9.79
CA GLY A 23 35.33 23.64 8.95
C GLY A 23 35.42 24.08 7.49
N PRO A 24 35.93 23.26 6.56
CA PRO A 24 35.82 23.58 5.15
C PRO A 24 34.34 23.62 4.77
N THR A 25 33.87 24.79 4.36
CA THR A 25 32.62 24.95 3.63
C THR A 25 32.74 24.10 2.36
N LEU A 26 32.10 22.94 2.36
CA LEU A 26 31.83 22.21 1.12
C LEU A 26 30.97 23.14 0.25
N PRO A 27 31.27 23.29 -1.05
CA PRO A 27 30.36 23.96 -1.97
C PRO A 27 29.00 23.27 -1.88
N ASP A 28 27.94 24.07 -1.79
CA ASP A 28 26.56 23.62 -1.91
C ASP A 28 26.49 22.60 -3.06
N ALA A 29 26.12 21.37 -2.72
CA ALA A 29 25.75 20.40 -3.72
C ALA A 29 24.60 21.05 -4.53
N PRO A 30 24.65 21.03 -5.86
CA PRO A 30 23.52 21.46 -6.66
C PRO A 30 22.30 20.68 -6.19
N ASP A 31 21.18 21.38 -6.06
CA ASP A 31 19.87 20.80 -5.77
C ASP A 31 19.74 19.48 -6.55
N ASP A 32 19.62 18.37 -5.83
CA ASP A 32 19.33 17.06 -6.39
C ASP A 32 17.88 17.10 -6.90
N GLU A 33 17.68 17.83 -8.00
CA GLU A 33 16.51 17.74 -8.85
C GLU A 33 16.58 16.34 -9.46
N SER A 34 16.03 15.39 -8.70
CA SER A 34 15.65 14.08 -9.22
C SER A 34 15.01 14.30 -10.60
N PRO A 35 15.47 13.62 -11.65
CA PRO A 35 14.98 13.87 -13.01
C PRO A 35 13.45 13.83 -13.01
N PRO A 36 12.77 14.70 -13.78
CA PRO A 36 11.33 14.74 -13.83
C PRO A 36 10.82 13.32 -14.07
N ARG A 37 9.97 12.82 -13.16
CA ARG A 37 9.31 11.53 -13.35
C ARG A 37 8.64 11.60 -14.71
N ASP A 38 8.98 10.69 -15.59
CA ASP A 38 8.33 10.58 -16.88
C ASP A 38 6.84 10.28 -16.61
N THR A 39 6.03 11.33 -16.66
CA THR A 39 4.58 11.26 -16.42
C THR A 39 3.85 10.69 -17.63
N SER A 40 4.57 10.32 -18.69
CA SER A 40 3.97 9.73 -19.89
C SER A 40 3.25 8.42 -19.62
N ASP A 41 3.49 7.74 -18.50
CA ASP A 41 2.78 6.53 -18.09
C ASP A 41 1.58 6.76 -17.15
N THR A 42 1.29 8.00 -16.78
CA THR A 42 0.20 8.36 -15.85
C THR A 42 -0.89 9.15 -16.59
N LYS A 43 -2.16 8.92 -16.23
CA LYS A 43 -3.25 9.82 -16.65
C LYS A 43 -3.16 11.16 -15.91
N GLU A 44 -3.85 12.18 -16.43
CA GLU A 44 -3.92 13.52 -15.82
C GLU A 44 -4.42 13.51 -14.36
N ASP A 45 -5.12 12.45 -13.95
CA ASP A 45 -5.64 12.24 -12.59
C ASP A 45 -4.66 11.57 -11.62
N GLY A 46 -3.42 11.28 -12.05
CA GLY A 46 -2.41 10.63 -11.21
C GLY A 46 -2.51 9.10 -11.17
N ILE A 47 -3.44 8.49 -11.92
CA ILE A 47 -3.59 7.03 -12.02
C ILE A 47 -2.71 6.49 -13.16
N PRO A 48 -1.87 5.46 -12.92
CA PRO A 48 -1.10 4.84 -14.00
C PRO A 48 -1.97 4.26 -15.12
N LYS A 49 -1.52 4.35 -16.37
CA LYS A 49 -2.29 3.94 -17.56
C LYS A 49 -2.68 2.46 -17.55
N ASP A 50 -1.78 1.59 -17.12
CA ASP A 50 -2.01 0.15 -16.99
C ASP A 50 -3.07 -0.16 -15.92
N VAL A 51 -3.03 0.55 -14.79
CA VAL A 51 -4.04 0.45 -13.73
C VAL A 51 -5.39 0.92 -14.24
N ALA A 52 -5.45 2.06 -14.94
CA ALA A 52 -6.67 2.57 -15.53
C ALA A 52 -7.24 1.62 -16.60
N PHE A 53 -6.38 0.98 -17.39
CA PHE A 53 -6.77 -0.04 -18.36
C PHE A 53 -7.35 -1.27 -17.67
N ALA A 54 -6.70 -1.77 -16.60
CA ALA A 54 -7.18 -2.91 -15.82
C ALA A 54 -8.52 -2.62 -15.15
N LEU A 55 -8.70 -1.44 -14.55
CA LEU A 55 -9.97 -1.01 -13.96
C LEU A 55 -11.10 -0.96 -15.00
N ALA A 56 -10.81 -0.53 -16.22
CA ALA A 56 -11.81 -0.51 -17.30
C ALA A 56 -12.30 -1.90 -17.74
N GLN A 57 -11.56 -2.98 -17.40
CA GLN A 57 -12.02 -4.36 -17.62
C GLN A 57 -12.97 -4.85 -16.53
N LEU A 58 -13.19 -4.07 -15.47
CA LEU A 58 -14.08 -4.36 -14.35
C LEU A 58 -15.23 -3.34 -14.37
N PRO A 59 -16.29 -3.54 -15.18
CA PRO A 59 -17.25 -2.49 -15.51
C PRO A 59 -18.03 -1.92 -14.31
N ASP A 60 -18.24 -2.73 -13.26
CA ASP A 60 -18.92 -2.30 -12.04
C ASP A 60 -17.94 -1.84 -10.93
N ALA A 61 -16.64 -1.75 -11.23
CA ALA A 61 -15.63 -1.42 -10.23
C ALA A 61 -15.67 0.06 -9.82
N GLN A 62 -15.75 0.29 -8.52
CA GLN A 62 -15.53 1.57 -7.89
C GLN A 62 -14.32 1.46 -6.96
N VAL A 63 -13.33 2.33 -7.15
CA VAL A 63 -12.20 2.44 -6.24
C VAL A 63 -12.55 3.37 -5.09
N LEU A 64 -12.49 2.87 -3.86
CA LEU A 64 -12.79 3.63 -2.65
C LEU A 64 -11.55 4.28 -2.03
N SER A 65 -10.37 3.71 -2.27
CA SER A 65 -9.12 4.27 -1.77
C SER A 65 -7.94 3.96 -2.69
N TYR A 66 -7.01 4.90 -2.74
CA TYR A 66 -5.76 4.83 -3.49
C TYR A 66 -4.57 5.06 -2.57
N THR A 67 -3.40 4.62 -3.02
CA THR A 67 -2.10 5.09 -2.53
C THR A 67 -1.75 6.47 -3.12
N THR A 68 -0.70 7.10 -2.62
CA THR A 68 -0.20 8.39 -3.13
C THR A 68 0.35 8.32 -4.56
N ASP A 69 0.74 7.13 -5.02
CA ASP A 69 1.20 6.83 -6.37
C ASP A 69 0.09 6.29 -7.29
N GLY A 70 -1.18 6.37 -6.87
CA GLY A 70 -2.33 6.12 -7.73
C GLY A 70 -2.72 4.64 -7.88
N LEU A 71 -2.20 3.73 -7.06
CA LEU A 71 -2.63 2.34 -7.04
C LEU A 71 -3.84 2.14 -6.11
N PRO A 72 -4.86 1.37 -6.51
CA PRO A 72 -5.98 1.02 -5.64
C PRO A 72 -5.52 0.28 -4.39
N THR A 73 -6.16 0.57 -3.26
CA THR A 73 -6.06 -0.23 -2.01
C THR A 73 -7.39 -0.82 -1.60
N PHE A 74 -8.49 -0.34 -2.17
CA PHE A 74 -9.83 -0.87 -1.96
C PHE A 74 -10.70 -0.65 -3.20
N ILE A 75 -11.16 -1.74 -3.79
CA ILE A 75 -12.10 -1.75 -4.92
C ILE A 75 -13.37 -2.49 -4.49
N VAL A 76 -14.53 -1.96 -4.85
CA VAL A 76 -15.85 -2.57 -4.65
C VAL A 76 -16.61 -2.67 -5.98
N GLY A 77 -17.65 -3.48 -6.02
CA GLY A 77 -18.47 -3.70 -7.22
C GLY A 77 -18.55 -5.18 -7.59
N GLU A 78 -19.31 -5.55 -8.62
CA GLU A 78 -19.29 -6.92 -9.13
C GLU A 78 -18.03 -7.15 -9.99
N LEU A 79 -16.90 -7.46 -9.35
CA LEU A 79 -15.59 -7.48 -10.02
C LEU A 79 -15.42 -8.72 -10.90
N ALA A 80 -15.95 -9.85 -10.46
CA ALA A 80 -16.01 -11.08 -11.24
C ALA A 80 -17.02 -12.06 -10.63
N LYS A 81 -17.41 -13.08 -11.40
CA LYS A 81 -18.26 -14.19 -10.96
C LYS A 81 -17.50 -15.50 -11.01
N VAL A 82 -17.48 -16.22 -9.88
CA VAL A 82 -16.89 -17.56 -9.75
C VAL A 82 -17.94 -18.64 -9.51
N GLY A 83 -19.22 -18.24 -9.42
CA GLY A 83 -20.33 -19.13 -9.07
C GLY A 83 -20.33 -19.52 -7.60
N SER A 84 -21.41 -20.15 -7.15
CA SER A 84 -21.58 -20.53 -5.76
C SER A 84 -20.53 -21.57 -5.34
N MET A 85 -19.64 -21.22 -4.41
CA MET A 85 -18.65 -22.16 -3.87
C MET A 85 -19.32 -23.17 -2.93
N GLN A 86 -19.15 -24.46 -3.23
CA GLN A 86 -19.81 -25.57 -2.52
C GLN A 86 -18.90 -26.25 -1.49
N THR A 87 -17.88 -25.57 -0.98
CA THR A 87 -16.88 -26.18 -0.10
C THR A 87 -16.30 -25.21 0.91
N ASP A 88 -16.18 -25.63 2.16
CA ASP A 88 -15.55 -24.85 3.23
C ASP A 88 -14.05 -25.19 3.39
N ASN A 89 -13.56 -26.14 2.59
CA ASN A 89 -12.14 -26.43 2.51
C ASN A 89 -11.41 -25.26 1.84
N ALA A 90 -10.46 -24.65 2.54
CA ALA A 90 -9.75 -23.46 2.08
C ALA A 90 -9.01 -23.66 0.75
N LEU A 91 -8.38 -24.82 0.55
CA LEU A 91 -7.63 -25.11 -0.68
C LEU A 91 -8.57 -25.26 -1.87
N ALA A 92 -9.62 -26.08 -1.74
CA ALA A 92 -10.61 -26.28 -2.81
C ALA A 92 -11.36 -24.98 -3.16
N ALA A 93 -11.68 -24.16 -2.15
CA ALA A 93 -12.31 -22.86 -2.38
C ALA A 93 -11.37 -21.88 -3.11
N ALA A 94 -10.07 -21.90 -2.78
CA ALA A 94 -9.08 -21.07 -3.48
C ALA A 94 -8.83 -21.55 -4.92
N GLU A 95 -8.85 -22.85 -5.17
CA GLU A 95 -8.81 -23.42 -6.53
C GLU A 95 -10.01 -22.97 -7.37
N ALA A 96 -11.21 -22.93 -6.79
CA ALA A 96 -12.41 -22.42 -7.45
C ALA A 96 -12.33 -20.91 -7.75
N LEU A 97 -11.66 -20.14 -6.88
CA LEU A 97 -11.45 -18.69 -7.05
C LEU A 97 -10.37 -18.35 -8.08
N ALA A 98 -9.36 -19.21 -8.23
CA ALA A 98 -8.15 -18.94 -9.00
C ALA A 98 -8.36 -18.45 -10.44
N PRO A 99 -9.35 -18.95 -11.23
CA PRO A 99 -9.58 -18.48 -12.59
C PRO A 99 -9.99 -17.00 -12.70
N ALA A 100 -10.66 -16.45 -11.68
CA ALA A 100 -11.11 -15.06 -11.69
C ALA A 100 -10.05 -14.07 -11.21
N LEU A 101 -9.08 -14.53 -10.40
CA LEU A 101 -8.06 -13.68 -9.78
C LEU A 101 -7.26 -12.82 -10.77
N PRO A 102 -6.80 -13.30 -11.94
CA PRO A 102 -5.95 -12.49 -12.82
C PRO A 102 -6.56 -11.13 -13.19
N SER A 103 -7.86 -11.10 -13.53
CA SER A 103 -8.57 -9.86 -13.89
C SER A 103 -8.74 -8.92 -12.69
N VAL A 104 -9.06 -9.48 -11.52
CA VAL A 104 -9.32 -8.74 -10.28
C VAL A 104 -8.03 -8.20 -9.64
N LEU A 105 -6.91 -8.89 -9.84
CA LEU A 105 -5.61 -8.51 -9.29
C LEU A 105 -4.86 -7.48 -10.15
N ALA A 106 -5.19 -7.40 -11.44
CA ALA A 106 -4.50 -6.52 -12.39
C ALA A 106 -4.48 -5.03 -11.97
N PRO A 107 -5.56 -4.43 -11.41
CA PRO A 107 -5.52 -3.05 -10.91
C PRO A 107 -4.50 -2.82 -9.78
N PHE A 108 -4.19 -3.86 -9.00
CA PHE A 108 -3.19 -3.82 -7.93
C PHE A 108 -1.77 -4.13 -8.43
N ARG A 109 -1.60 -4.37 -9.74
CA ARG A 109 -0.37 -4.88 -10.38
C ARG A 109 0.12 -6.20 -9.78
N LEU A 110 -0.80 -7.02 -9.29
CA LEU A 110 -0.49 -8.33 -8.72
C LEU A 110 -0.80 -9.44 -9.72
N ARG A 111 -0.04 -10.52 -9.63
CA ARG A 111 -0.35 -11.79 -10.29
C ARG A 111 -0.75 -12.82 -9.24
N THR A 112 -1.49 -13.85 -9.64
CA THR A 112 -1.92 -14.92 -8.73
C THR A 112 -0.73 -15.60 -8.03
N ASN A 113 0.41 -15.75 -8.71
CA ASN A 113 1.62 -16.36 -8.13
C ASN A 113 2.38 -15.43 -7.17
N ASP A 114 2.03 -14.15 -7.13
CA ASP A 114 2.53 -13.21 -6.12
C ASP A 114 1.73 -13.35 -4.81
N LEU A 115 0.75 -14.25 -4.72
CA LEU A 115 -0.12 -14.40 -3.55
C LEU A 115 -0.08 -15.83 -2.98
N VAL A 116 -0.08 -15.92 -1.64
CA VAL A 116 -0.19 -17.18 -0.91
C VAL A 116 -1.38 -17.09 0.05
N LEU A 117 -2.34 -18.00 -0.10
CA LEU A 117 -3.50 -18.07 0.79
C LEU A 117 -3.03 -18.31 2.23
N ARG A 118 -3.40 -17.39 3.12
CA ARG A 118 -3.14 -17.49 4.56
C ARG A 118 -4.34 -18.04 5.30
N LYS A 119 -5.53 -17.60 4.92
CA LYS A 119 -6.76 -17.92 5.66
C LYS A 119 -7.99 -17.78 4.76
N LEU A 120 -8.92 -18.70 4.94
CA LEU A 120 -10.32 -18.54 4.53
C LEU A 120 -11.15 -18.30 5.79
N ASN A 121 -11.89 -17.20 5.83
CA ASN A 121 -12.98 -17.00 6.78
C ASN A 121 -14.31 -17.10 6.03
N ILE A 122 -15.31 -17.67 6.70
CA ILE A 122 -16.71 -17.66 6.25
C ILE A 122 -17.48 -16.87 7.30
N ASP A 123 -18.24 -15.87 6.86
CA ASP A 123 -19.07 -15.05 7.75
C ASP A 123 -20.41 -15.75 8.09
N GLU A 124 -21.22 -15.11 8.91
CA GLU A 124 -22.52 -15.67 9.34
C GLU A 124 -23.55 -15.79 8.21
N ASN A 125 -23.42 -14.98 7.15
CA ASN A 125 -24.33 -15.03 6.01
C ASN A 125 -23.86 -16.04 4.94
N GLY A 126 -22.64 -16.56 5.05
CA GLY A 126 -22.02 -17.49 4.11
C GLY A 126 -21.05 -16.83 3.12
N GLY A 127 -20.81 -15.52 3.25
CA GLY A 127 -19.79 -14.78 2.53
C GLY A 127 -18.40 -15.28 2.91
N ARG A 128 -17.47 -15.22 1.94
CA ARG A 128 -16.14 -15.81 2.03
C ARG A 128 -15.07 -14.74 1.90
N HIS A 129 -14.11 -14.77 2.82
CA HIS A 129 -12.97 -13.85 2.84
C HIS A 129 -11.67 -14.63 2.69
N PHE A 130 -11.02 -14.45 1.55
CA PHE A 130 -9.73 -15.06 1.25
C PHE A 130 -8.64 -14.05 1.57
N ARG A 131 -7.90 -14.29 2.65
CA ARG A 131 -6.74 -13.46 3.01
C ARG A 131 -5.47 -14.09 2.44
N TYR A 132 -4.71 -13.30 1.71
CA TYR A 132 -3.44 -13.66 1.08
C TYR A 132 -2.29 -12.86 1.69
N ASN A 133 -1.12 -13.46 1.75
CA ASN A 133 0.16 -12.74 1.83
C ASN A 133 0.71 -12.52 0.44
N GLN A 134 1.44 -11.42 0.26
CA GLN A 134 2.23 -11.20 -0.94
C GLN A 134 3.60 -11.90 -0.87
N LYS A 135 4.01 -12.43 -2.02
CA LYS A 135 5.38 -12.77 -2.38
C LYS A 135 5.89 -11.88 -3.51
N LEU A 136 7.18 -11.55 -3.48
CA LEU A 136 7.88 -10.91 -4.58
C LEU A 136 9.17 -11.69 -4.83
N ASN A 137 9.33 -12.24 -6.04
CA ASN A 137 10.48 -13.08 -6.41
C ASN A 137 10.72 -14.24 -5.41
N GLY A 138 9.63 -14.83 -4.90
CA GLY A 138 9.66 -15.94 -3.94
C GLY A 138 9.80 -15.54 -2.47
N LEU A 139 10.12 -14.27 -2.18
CA LEU A 139 10.28 -13.74 -0.83
C LEU A 139 8.97 -13.20 -0.27
N ASP A 140 8.71 -13.43 1.01
CA ASP A 140 7.54 -12.86 1.69
C ASP A 140 7.69 -11.34 1.83
N VAL A 141 6.66 -10.61 1.40
CA VAL A 141 6.59 -9.16 1.61
C VAL A 141 5.88 -8.90 2.94
N ILE A 142 6.63 -8.48 3.94
CA ILE A 142 6.10 -8.29 5.30
C ILE A 142 5.12 -7.11 5.33
N GLY A 143 3.94 -7.35 5.92
CA GLY A 143 2.87 -6.34 6.04
C GLY A 143 2.07 -6.11 4.75
N ALA A 144 2.36 -6.86 3.69
CA ALA A 144 1.61 -6.84 2.44
C ALA A 144 0.60 -7.99 2.40
N ASP A 145 -0.67 -7.67 2.65
CA ASP A 145 -1.79 -8.60 2.55
C ASP A 145 -2.84 -8.11 1.55
N LEU A 146 -3.65 -9.06 1.08
CA LEU A 146 -4.80 -8.81 0.22
C LEU A 146 -5.97 -9.65 0.72
N VAL A 147 -7.15 -9.07 0.78
CA VAL A 147 -8.38 -9.78 1.09
C VAL A 147 -9.31 -9.72 -0.11
N VAL A 148 -9.73 -10.89 -0.59
CA VAL A 148 -10.75 -11.04 -1.64
C VAL A 148 -12.05 -11.45 -0.97
N HIS A 149 -13.11 -10.69 -1.21
CA HIS A 149 -14.43 -10.91 -0.62
C HIS A 149 -15.37 -11.47 -1.68
N VAL A 150 -15.96 -12.63 -1.39
CA VAL A 150 -16.89 -13.32 -2.28
C VAL A 150 -18.21 -13.48 -1.56
N ASP A 151 -19.30 -13.05 -2.18
CA ASP A 151 -20.63 -13.21 -1.60
C ASP A 151 -21.14 -14.65 -1.72
N VAL A 152 -22.28 -14.92 -1.11
CA VAL A 152 -22.96 -16.24 -1.15
C VAL A 152 -23.36 -16.70 -2.56
N LYS A 153 -23.48 -15.77 -3.51
CA LYS A 153 -23.83 -16.05 -4.91
C LYS A 153 -22.57 -16.29 -5.77
N GLY A 154 -21.38 -16.10 -5.20
CA GLY A 154 -20.12 -16.26 -5.92
C GLY A 154 -19.66 -15.01 -6.67
N ALA A 155 -20.16 -13.82 -6.33
CA ALA A 155 -19.63 -12.57 -6.86
C ALA A 155 -18.46 -12.10 -6.00
N ILE A 156 -17.33 -11.78 -6.64
CA ILE A 156 -16.24 -11.05 -5.99
C ILE A 156 -16.70 -9.60 -5.87
N HIS A 157 -17.20 -9.23 -4.69
CA HIS A 157 -17.86 -7.93 -4.50
C HIS A 157 -16.91 -6.84 -3.97
N SER A 158 -15.75 -7.23 -3.44
CA SER A 158 -14.70 -6.30 -3.04
C SER A 158 -13.34 -6.95 -2.88
N VAL A 159 -12.29 -6.14 -3.09
CA VAL A 159 -10.90 -6.49 -2.79
C VAL A 159 -10.22 -5.31 -2.10
N ASN A 160 -9.53 -5.58 -1.01
CA ASN A 160 -8.76 -4.55 -0.31
C ASN A 160 -7.49 -5.11 0.32
N GLY A 161 -6.51 -4.23 0.54
CA GLY A 161 -5.25 -4.61 1.18
C GLY A 161 -4.13 -3.64 0.89
N THR A 162 -2.94 -4.03 1.34
CA THR A 162 -1.69 -3.28 1.16
C THR A 162 -0.77 -3.91 0.12
N ALA A 163 -1.01 -5.19 -0.24
CA ALA A 163 -0.28 -5.89 -1.29
C ALA A 163 -0.45 -5.19 -2.64
N ARG A 164 0.66 -4.98 -3.33
CA ARG A 164 0.69 -4.34 -4.64
C ARG A 164 1.95 -4.67 -5.42
N GLY A 165 1.84 -4.67 -6.73
CA GLY A 165 3.01 -4.72 -7.61
C GLY A 165 3.86 -3.45 -7.49
N GLY A 166 5.09 -3.53 -7.98
CA GLY A 166 5.99 -2.38 -8.01
C GLY A 166 5.50 -1.28 -8.97
N ILE A 167 6.15 -0.13 -8.82
CA ILE A 167 6.26 0.83 -9.92
C ILE A 167 7.03 0.14 -11.05
N LEU A 168 6.50 0.17 -12.27
CA LEU A 168 7.24 -0.29 -13.45
C LEU A 168 8.48 0.60 -13.55
N SER A 169 9.60 0.12 -13.00
CA SER A 169 10.90 0.70 -13.32
C SER A 169 11.19 0.26 -14.74
N THR A 170 11.04 1.18 -15.69
CA THR A 170 11.61 1.05 -17.02
C THR A 170 13.09 0.72 -16.85
N LEU A 171 13.47 -0.52 -17.17
CA LEU A 171 14.86 -0.95 -17.35
C LEU A 171 15.21 -0.83 -18.83
#